data_AF-X0XMT5-F1
#
_entry.id   AF-X0XMT5-F1
#
_cell.length_a   1.000
_cell.length_b   1.000
_cell.length_c   1.000
_cell.angle_alpha   90.00
_cell.angle_beta   90.00
_cell.angle_gamma   90.00
#
_symmetry.space_group_name_H-M   'P 1'
#
loop_
_entity.id
_entity.type
_entity.pdbx_description
1 polymer ?
#
loop_
_entity_poly.entity_id
_entity_poly.type
_entity_poly.pdbx_seq_one_letter_code
_entity_poly.pdbx_strand_id
1 'polypeptide(L)'
;MAWLTLAGRIKKSGGGRTQPDLVQLYYSILMSLREFVQSLPADLKLAPIEKKGINGSTGKKPVTKYRNQDLDGHQVADLMESDRTISAVGLWCGAKNDGVVMLDVDHKLFMLQRDKSKPLGNPPVISSTREDAAKFVYRVPREAIGQVVGLKIDPGNNGWG
;
A
#
# COMPACT_ATOMS: atom_id res chain seq x y z
N MET A 1 -0.56 0.64 15.46
CA MET A 1 0.34 0.95 14.32
C MET A 1 0.26 -0.19 13.33
N ALA A 2 -0.33 0.02 12.16
CA ALA A 2 -0.33 -0.96 11.08
C ALA A 2 0.90 -0.73 10.19
N TRP A 3 1.60 -1.81 9.84
CA TRP A 3 2.77 -1.79 8.96
C TRP A 3 2.40 -2.53 7.69
N LEU A 4 2.76 -1.97 6.52
CA LEU A 4 2.63 -2.67 5.26
C LEU A 4 3.95 -2.71 4.50
N THR A 5 4.24 -3.88 3.97
CA THR A 5 5.30 -4.16 3.00
C THR A 5 4.75 -3.98 1.58
N LEU A 6 5.19 -2.96 0.84
CA LEU A 6 5.12 -2.93 -0.62
C LEU A 6 6.15 -3.93 -1.16
N ALA A 7 5.81 -5.22 -1.12
CA ALA A 7 6.48 -6.24 -1.89
C ALA A 7 5.75 -6.34 -3.24
N GLY A 8 6.09 -5.45 -4.17
CA GLY A 8 5.64 -5.59 -5.56
C GLY A 8 6.22 -6.87 -6.15
N ARG A 9 5.41 -7.92 -6.26
CA ARG A 9 5.70 -9.07 -7.13
C ARG A 9 4.72 -9.00 -8.29
N ILE A 10 5.23 -8.62 -9.46
CA ILE A 10 4.45 -8.62 -10.71
C ILE A 10 4.10 -10.07 -11.02
N LYS A 11 2.82 -10.42 -10.90
CA LYS A 11 2.29 -11.73 -11.26
C LYS A 11 1.93 -11.68 -12.75
N LYS A 12 2.53 -12.54 -13.58
CA LYS A 12 2.00 -12.79 -14.93
C LYS A 12 0.57 -13.33 -14.79
N SER A 13 -0.42 -12.56 -15.19
CA SER A 13 -1.80 -13.02 -15.28
C SER A 13 -1.97 -13.90 -16.52
N GLY A 14 -2.16 -15.20 -16.31
CA GLY A 14 -2.75 -16.07 -17.31
C GLY A 14 -4.24 -15.80 -17.45
N GLY A 15 -4.71 -15.75 -18.70
CA GLY A 15 -6.07 -16.12 -19.12
C GLY A 15 -7.24 -15.28 -18.60
N GLY A 16 -7.59 -14.20 -19.31
CA GLY A 16 -8.88 -13.52 -19.19
C GLY A 16 -8.86 -12.17 -19.91
N ARG A 17 -9.55 -12.06 -21.05
CA ARG A 17 -9.57 -10.87 -21.91
C ARG A 17 -10.36 -9.73 -21.28
N THR A 18 -9.66 -8.87 -20.56
CA THR A 18 -9.89 -7.41 -20.53
C THR A 18 -8.56 -6.81 -20.95
N GLN A 19 -8.53 -6.02 -22.04
CA GLN A 19 -7.30 -5.33 -22.45
C GLN A 19 -6.85 -4.46 -21.27
N PRO A 20 -5.72 -4.78 -20.60
CA PRO A 20 -5.14 -3.84 -19.67
C PRO A 20 -4.76 -2.60 -20.47
N ASP A 21 -4.96 -1.43 -19.88
CA ASP A 21 -4.57 -0.20 -20.53
C ASP A 21 -3.06 -0.27 -20.87
N LEU A 22 -2.68 0.24 -22.05
CA LEU A 22 -1.30 0.14 -22.55
C LEU A 22 -0.28 0.86 -21.66
N VAL A 23 -0.73 1.83 -20.86
CA VAL A 23 0.11 2.64 -19.97
C VAL A 23 0.51 1.82 -18.73
N GLN A 24 -0.46 1.15 -18.12
CA GLN A 24 -0.33 0.30 -16.94
C GLN A 24 0.43 -0.99 -17.27
N LEU A 25 0.27 -1.53 -18.48
CA LEU A 25 1.09 -2.64 -18.97
C LEU A 25 2.56 -2.21 -19.17
N TYR A 26 2.81 -1.01 -19.72
CA TYR A 26 4.16 -0.45 -19.92
C TYR A 26 4.88 -0.19 -18.59
N TYR A 27 4.20 0.42 -17.61
CA TYR A 27 4.77 0.62 -16.26
C TYR A 27 5.04 -0.70 -15.53
N SER A 28 4.24 -1.74 -15.75
CA SER A 28 4.41 -3.04 -15.09
C SER A 28 5.57 -3.89 -15.63
N ILE A 29 6.10 -3.58 -16.82
CA ILE A 29 7.13 -4.40 -17.48
C ILE A 29 8.53 -3.79 -17.35
N LEU A 30 8.67 -2.49 -17.01
CA LEU A 30 9.96 -1.78 -17.10
C LEU A 30 10.50 -1.18 -15.80
N MET A 31 9.71 -1.04 -14.73
CA MET A 31 10.16 -0.33 -13.54
C MET A 31 10.64 -1.28 -12.43
N SER A 32 11.90 -1.15 -12.02
CA SER A 32 12.46 -1.79 -10.84
C SER A 32 11.79 -1.27 -9.57
N LEU A 33 11.87 -2.04 -8.48
CA LEU A 33 11.39 -1.59 -7.18
C LEU A 33 12.06 -0.28 -6.74
N ARG A 34 13.34 -0.08 -7.09
CA ARG A 34 14.07 1.14 -6.78
C ARG A 34 13.45 2.34 -7.49
N GLU A 35 13.27 2.25 -8.81
CA GLU A 35 12.67 3.32 -9.62
C GLU A 35 11.24 3.63 -9.18
N PHE A 36 10.47 2.59 -8.83
CA PHE A 36 9.14 2.78 -8.25
C PHE A 36 9.20 3.62 -6.98
N VAL A 37 10.08 3.25 -6.03
CA VAL A 37 10.22 3.96 -4.75
C VAL A 37 10.68 5.39 -4.96
N GLN A 38 11.60 5.64 -5.90
CA GLN A 38 12.04 6.99 -6.26
C GLN A 38 10.94 7.83 -6.91
N SER A 39 10.01 7.21 -7.64
CA SER A 39 8.88 7.92 -8.27
C SER A 39 7.76 8.32 -7.29
N LEU A 40 7.83 7.88 -6.03
CA LEU A 40 6.80 8.20 -5.03
C LEU A 40 6.80 9.71 -4.71
N PRO A 41 5.64 10.31 -4.39
CA PRO A 41 5.58 11.70 -3.98
C PRO A 41 6.51 11.99 -2.80
N ALA A 42 7.30 13.06 -2.91
CA ALA A 42 8.34 13.41 -1.95
C ALA A 42 7.79 13.78 -0.55
N ASP A 43 6.51 14.11 -0.45
CA ASP A 43 5.83 14.40 0.80
C ASP A 43 5.37 13.13 1.55
N LEU A 44 5.57 11.94 0.98
CA LEU A 44 5.30 10.69 1.67
C LEU A 44 6.45 10.31 2.58
N LYS A 45 6.10 9.96 3.81
CA LYS A 45 7.03 9.34 4.76
C LYS A 45 6.96 7.83 4.66
N LEU A 46 8.11 7.22 4.43
CA LEU A 46 8.28 5.81 4.15
C LEU A 46 9.09 5.11 5.25
N ALA A 47 9.01 3.79 5.25
CA ALA A 47 9.70 2.90 6.18
C ALA A 47 10.43 1.81 5.40
N PRO A 48 11.77 1.72 5.46
CA PRO A 48 12.49 0.55 4.95
C PRO A 48 12.06 -0.70 5.72
N ILE A 49 11.61 -1.73 5.01
CA ILE A 49 11.10 -2.97 5.59
C ILE A 49 12.19 -4.05 5.57
N GLU A 50 12.42 -4.61 6.75
CA GLU A 50 13.41 -5.66 6.98
C GLU A 50 13.00 -6.96 6.28
N LYS A 51 13.94 -7.54 5.56
CA LYS A 51 13.81 -8.80 4.82
C LYS A 51 13.42 -9.94 5.74
N LYS A 52 12.52 -10.79 5.26
CA LYS A 52 12.11 -12.00 5.98
C LYS A 52 13.33 -12.86 6.32
N GLY A 53 13.42 -13.31 7.57
CA GLY A 53 14.50 -14.15 8.08
C GLY A 53 15.68 -13.38 8.68
N ILE A 54 15.80 -12.07 8.44
CA ILE A 54 16.77 -11.22 9.13
C ILE A 54 16.20 -10.81 10.49
N ASN A 55 16.97 -10.98 11.57
CA ASN A 55 16.58 -10.62 12.95
C ASN A 55 15.20 -11.14 13.39
N GLY A 56 14.77 -12.31 12.91
CA GLY A 56 13.44 -12.86 13.19
C GLY A 56 12.28 -12.09 12.53
N SER A 57 12.56 -11.25 11.53
CA SER A 57 11.55 -10.53 10.75
C SER A 57 10.71 -11.49 9.91
N THR A 58 9.41 -11.22 9.89
CA THR A 58 8.45 -11.88 8.99
C THR A 58 8.36 -11.19 7.62
N GLY A 59 9.20 -10.18 7.36
CA GLY A 59 9.13 -9.35 6.16
C GLY A 59 8.10 -8.23 6.25
N LYS A 60 7.65 -7.86 7.44
CA LYS A 60 6.57 -6.86 7.69
C LYS A 60 6.94 -5.77 8.68
N LYS A 61 8.17 -5.78 9.18
CA LYS A 61 8.63 -4.88 10.24
C LYS A 61 9.61 -3.87 9.63
N PRO A 62 9.54 -2.60 10.00
CA PRO A 62 10.59 -1.66 9.65
C PRO A 62 11.93 -2.10 10.23
N VAL A 63 13.01 -1.73 9.55
CA VAL A 63 14.36 -1.86 10.09
C VAL A 63 14.49 -0.93 11.30
N THR A 64 14.84 -1.47 12.47
CA THR A 64 14.80 -0.76 13.77
C THR A 64 15.56 0.57 13.76
N LYS A 65 16.77 0.62 13.16
CA LYS A 65 17.59 1.85 13.11
C LYS A 65 16.96 2.99 12.31
N TYR A 66 16.05 2.70 11.38
CA TYR A 66 15.40 3.71 10.53
C TYR A 66 13.97 4.06 10.99
N ARG A 67 13.44 3.37 12.02
CA ARG A 67 12.03 3.48 12.43
C ARG A 67 11.57 4.89 12.79
N ASN A 68 12.46 5.72 13.36
CA ASN A 68 12.14 7.06 13.81
C ASN A 68 12.50 8.16 12.80
N GLN A 69 12.94 7.77 11.60
CA GLN A 69 13.26 8.71 10.53
C GLN A 69 12.02 8.94 9.66
N ASP A 70 11.90 10.16 9.16
CA ASP A 70 10.88 10.57 8.18
C ASP A 70 11.54 10.53 6.80
N LEU A 71 11.63 9.32 6.23
CA LEU A 71 12.35 9.07 4.99
C LEU A 71 11.44 9.24 3.77
N ASP A 72 11.94 9.88 2.72
CA ASP A 72 11.27 9.95 1.41
C ASP A 72 11.64 8.76 0.49
N GLY A 73 11.09 8.76 -0.72
CA GLY A 73 11.37 7.74 -1.75
C GLY A 73 12.84 7.63 -2.13
N HIS A 74 13.52 8.76 -2.36
CA HIS A 74 14.92 8.76 -2.77
C HIS A 74 15.83 8.19 -1.67
N GLN A 75 15.61 8.62 -0.43
CA GLN A 75 16.37 8.15 0.72
C GLN A 75 16.18 6.65 0.97
N VAL A 76 14.94 6.15 0.88
CA VAL A 76 14.71 4.71 1.01
C VAL A 76 15.37 3.93 -0.12
N ALA A 77 15.32 4.45 -1.36
CA ALA A 77 15.99 3.81 -2.50
C ALA A 77 17.50 3.70 -2.29
N ASP A 78 18.17 4.75 -1.80
CA ASP A 78 19.62 4.71 -1.50
C ASP A 78 19.95 3.75 -0.36
N LEU A 79 19.08 3.66 0.66
CA LEU A 79 19.21 2.67 1.72
C LEU A 79 19.07 1.24 1.19
N MET A 80 18.18 0.99 0.23
CA MET A 80 18.02 -0.34 -0.37
C MET A 80 19.27 -0.79 -1.15
N GLU A 81 20.08 0.12 -1.66
CA GLU A 81 21.35 -0.20 -2.32
C GLU A 81 22.45 -0.55 -1.31
N SER A 82 22.52 0.22 -0.23
CA SER A 82 23.61 0.15 0.76
C SER A 82 23.35 -0.87 1.88
N ASP A 83 22.09 -1.13 2.23
CA ASP A 83 21.69 -2.03 3.31
C ASP A 83 20.91 -3.25 2.79
N ARG A 84 21.61 -4.38 2.72
CA ARG A 84 21.07 -5.67 2.23
C ARG A 84 20.01 -6.29 3.15
N THR A 85 19.76 -5.73 4.33
CA THR A 85 18.68 -6.17 5.21
C THR A 85 17.31 -5.65 4.77
N ILE A 86 17.26 -4.69 3.85
CA ILE A 86 16.01 -4.13 3.33
C ILE A 86 15.58 -4.91 2.09
N SER A 87 14.30 -5.27 2.00
CA SER A 87 13.74 -5.93 0.80
C SER A 87 12.43 -5.34 0.30
N ALA A 88 11.92 -4.30 0.98
CA ALA A 88 10.68 -3.66 0.65
C ALA A 88 10.58 -2.29 1.32
N VAL A 89 9.58 -1.52 0.92
CA VAL A 89 9.23 -0.23 1.53
C VAL A 89 7.85 -0.33 2.18
N GLY A 90 7.62 0.45 3.23
CA GLY A 90 6.31 0.63 3.83
C GLY A 90 5.92 2.09 3.86
N LEU A 91 4.62 2.34 3.94
CA LEU A 91 4.04 3.67 4.00
C LEU A 91 3.58 3.96 5.43
N TRP A 92 4.06 5.05 6.02
CA TRP A 92 3.53 5.50 7.30
C TRP A 92 2.10 6.03 7.13
N CYS A 93 1.24 5.78 8.12
CA CYS A 93 -0.14 6.27 8.13
C CYS A 93 -0.42 7.13 9.37
N GLY A 94 -1.53 7.88 9.32
CA GLY A 94 -2.00 8.76 10.36
C GLY A 94 -1.15 10.02 10.50
N ALA A 95 -1.04 10.53 11.72
CA ALA A 95 -0.41 11.82 11.99
C ALA A 95 1.09 11.84 11.64
N LYS A 96 1.75 10.67 11.59
CA LYS A 96 3.16 10.61 11.19
C LYS A 96 3.33 11.08 9.75
N ASN A 97 2.37 10.79 8.87
CA ASN A 97 2.45 11.04 7.43
C ASN A 97 1.33 11.96 6.96
N ASP A 98 1.13 13.06 7.68
CA ASP A 98 0.25 14.18 7.30
C ASP A 98 -1.14 13.75 6.80
N GLY A 99 -1.74 12.82 7.55
CA GLY A 99 -3.10 12.35 7.30
C GLY A 99 -3.24 11.29 6.23
N VAL A 100 -2.15 10.69 5.75
CA VAL A 100 -2.22 9.50 4.90
C VAL A 100 -2.88 8.35 5.66
N VAL A 101 -3.94 7.79 5.10
CA VAL A 101 -4.66 6.64 5.65
C VAL A 101 -4.90 5.60 4.56
N MET A 102 -5.11 4.36 4.97
CA MET A 102 -5.33 3.25 4.05
C MET A 102 -6.59 2.50 4.42
N LEU A 103 -7.44 2.25 3.43
CA LEU A 103 -8.47 1.23 3.52
C LEU A 103 -7.85 -0.10 3.09
N ASP A 104 -7.66 -1.01 4.05
CA ASP A 104 -7.15 -2.35 3.79
C ASP A 104 -8.30 -3.35 3.60
N VAL A 105 -8.47 -3.82 2.37
CA VAL A 105 -9.48 -4.81 2.00
C VAL A 105 -8.78 -6.15 1.82
N ASP A 106 -8.90 -7.02 2.82
CA ASP A 106 -8.24 -8.34 2.82
C ASP A 106 -8.98 -9.42 2.01
N HIS A 107 -10.27 -9.19 1.71
CA HIS A 107 -11.15 -10.07 0.94
C HIS A 107 -12.44 -9.30 0.58
N LYS A 108 -13.25 -9.84 -0.35
CA LYS A 108 -14.57 -9.29 -0.74
C LYS A 108 -14.50 -7.92 -1.41
N LEU A 109 -13.38 -7.59 -2.07
CA LEU A 109 -13.24 -6.35 -2.85
C LEU A 109 -14.36 -6.19 -3.89
N PHE A 110 -14.79 -7.27 -4.54
CA PHE A 110 -15.89 -7.20 -5.52
C PHE A 110 -17.19 -6.66 -4.92
N MET A 111 -17.48 -6.94 -3.64
CA MET A 111 -18.69 -6.42 -2.98
C MET A 111 -18.57 -4.92 -2.74
N LEU A 112 -17.39 -4.48 -2.30
CA LEU A 112 -17.10 -3.05 -2.11
C LEU A 112 -17.23 -2.26 -3.41
N GLN A 113 -16.73 -2.81 -4.52
CA GLN A 113 -16.81 -2.18 -5.84
C GLN A 113 -18.25 -2.12 -6.39
N ARG A 114 -19.13 -3.03 -5.96
CA ARG A 114 -20.55 -3.04 -6.35
C ARG A 114 -21.41 -2.12 -5.49
N ASP A 115 -21.02 -1.85 -4.24
CA ASP A 115 -21.76 -0.98 -3.33
C ASP A 115 -21.62 0.49 -3.74
N LYS A 116 -22.64 0.99 -4.45
CA LYS A 116 -22.70 2.39 -4.90
C LYS A 116 -22.99 3.38 -3.77
N SER A 117 -23.40 2.92 -2.59
CA SER A 117 -23.65 3.80 -1.43
C SER A 117 -22.36 4.26 -0.76
N LYS A 118 -21.26 3.54 -0.96
CA LYS A 118 -19.94 3.81 -0.39
C LYS A 118 -18.90 3.91 -1.51
N PRO A 119 -18.98 4.95 -2.37
CA PRO A 119 -18.06 5.07 -3.49
C PRO A 119 -16.62 5.22 -3.00
N LEU A 120 -15.69 4.45 -3.58
CA LEU A 120 -14.27 4.52 -3.25
C LEU A 120 -13.58 5.77 -3.81
N GLY A 121 -14.22 6.46 -4.76
CA GLY A 121 -13.61 7.54 -5.55
C GLY A 121 -12.60 6.99 -6.55
N ASN A 122 -11.50 7.72 -6.77
CA ASN A 122 -10.37 7.29 -7.60
C ASN A 122 -9.02 7.41 -6.88
N PRO A 123 -8.84 6.77 -5.72
CA PRO A 123 -7.60 6.82 -4.96
C PRO A 123 -6.51 5.97 -5.61
N PRO A 124 -5.21 6.22 -5.30
CA PRO A 124 -4.16 5.26 -5.59
C PRO A 124 -4.47 3.89 -4.98
N VAL A 125 -4.30 2.84 -5.79
CA VAL A 125 -4.58 1.45 -5.40
C VAL A 125 -3.30 0.63 -5.39
N ILE A 126 -3.03 -0.03 -4.27
CA ILE A 126 -1.99 -1.04 -4.17
C ILE A 126 -2.67 -2.40 -4.36
N SER A 127 -2.34 -3.08 -5.47
CA SER A 127 -2.86 -4.41 -5.77
C SER A 127 -2.27 -5.44 -4.81
N SER A 128 -3.13 -6.32 -4.29
CA SER A 128 -2.71 -7.42 -3.44
C SER A 128 -2.25 -8.60 -4.28
N THR A 129 -1.36 -9.41 -3.72
CA THR A 129 -1.07 -10.75 -4.27
C THR A 129 -2.15 -11.78 -3.91
N ARG A 130 -3.02 -11.43 -2.94
CA ARG A 130 -4.21 -12.21 -2.59
C ARG A 130 -5.34 -11.85 -3.55
N GLU A 131 -6.12 -12.85 -3.92
CA GLU A 131 -7.33 -12.65 -4.72
C GLU A 131 -8.34 -11.79 -3.95
N ASP A 132 -9.06 -10.94 -4.68
CA ASP A 132 -10.19 -10.16 -4.16
C ASP A 132 -9.83 -9.26 -2.96
N ALA A 133 -8.59 -8.77 -2.97
CA ALA A 133 -8.00 -7.92 -1.95
C ALA A 133 -7.26 -6.74 -2.59
N ALA A 134 -7.33 -5.58 -1.97
CA ALA A 134 -6.63 -4.39 -2.41
C ALA A 134 -6.47 -3.42 -1.24
N LYS A 135 -5.61 -2.42 -1.44
CA LYS A 135 -5.47 -1.32 -0.50
C LYS A 135 -5.63 0.00 -1.22
N PHE A 136 -6.45 0.86 -0.65
CA PHE A 136 -6.74 2.18 -1.20
C PHE A 136 -6.11 3.23 -0.30
N VAL A 137 -5.34 4.14 -0.91
CA VAL A 137 -4.61 5.18 -0.17
C VAL A 137 -5.36 6.49 -0.27
N TYR A 138 -5.61 7.11 0.87
CA TYR A 138 -6.28 8.40 0.97
C TYR A 138 -5.43 9.36 1.79
N ARG A 139 -5.71 10.65 1.64
CA ARG A 139 -5.21 11.68 2.56
C ARG A 139 -6.42 12.38 3.17
N VAL A 140 -6.45 12.45 4.49
CA VAL A 140 -7.47 13.18 5.24
C VAL A 140 -6.85 14.38 5.96
N PRO A 141 -7.61 15.44 6.25
CA PRO A 141 -7.14 16.51 7.12
C PRO A 141 -6.66 15.95 8.47
N ARG A 142 -5.63 16.59 9.06
CA ARG A 142 -4.96 16.06 10.25
C ARG A 142 -5.91 15.93 11.44
N GLU A 143 -6.81 16.88 11.57
CA GLU A 143 -7.89 16.96 12.55
C GLU A 143 -8.95 15.85 12.39
N ALA A 144 -9.08 15.29 11.18
CA ALA A 144 -10.04 14.23 10.87
C ALA A 144 -9.46 12.82 11.03
N ILE A 145 -8.15 12.67 11.29
CA ILE A 145 -7.51 11.35 11.43
C ILE A 145 -8.18 10.52 12.52
N GLY A 146 -8.56 11.13 13.65
CA GLY A 146 -9.25 10.44 14.75
C GLY A 146 -10.68 9.99 14.41
N GLN A 147 -11.24 10.45 13.30
CA GLN A 147 -12.58 10.11 12.81
C GLN A 147 -12.55 9.00 11.75
N VAL A 148 -11.36 8.59 11.30
CA VAL A 148 -11.22 7.51 10.33
C VAL A 148 -11.57 6.18 10.99
N VAL A 149 -12.69 5.60 10.55
CA VAL A 149 -13.19 4.31 11.01
C VAL A 149 -13.12 3.27 9.89
N GLY A 150 -13.04 2.00 10.27
CA GLY A 150 -13.08 0.89 9.31
C GLY A 150 -14.44 0.81 8.62
N LEU A 151 -14.43 0.43 7.33
CA LEU A 151 -15.66 0.16 6.60
C LEU A 151 -16.12 -1.27 6.90
N LYS A 152 -17.39 -1.41 7.30
CA LYS A 152 -18.10 -2.68 7.28
C LYS A 152 -18.90 -2.78 5.99
N ILE A 153 -18.74 -3.90 5.28
CA ILE A 153 -19.58 -4.26 4.14
C ILE A 153 -20.52 -5.33 4.67
N ASP A 154 -21.78 -4.95 4.86
CA ASP A 154 -22.80 -5.92 5.21
C ASP A 154 -23.17 -6.67 3.92
N PRO A 155 -22.98 -8.00 3.85
CA PRO A 155 -23.30 -8.79 2.66
C PRO A 155 -24.81 -8.82 2.37
N GLY A 156 -25.62 -8.27 3.26
CA GLY A 156 -26.99 -7.93 3.02
C GLY A 156 -27.44 -6.96 4.09
N ASN A 157 -28.04 -5.85 3.69
CA ASN A 157 -29.02 -5.25 4.55
C ASN A 157 -30.20 -4.71 3.75
N ASN A 158 -31.34 -5.37 3.96
CA ASN A 158 -32.62 -4.68 4.03
C ASN A 158 -32.79 -3.95 5.39
N GLY A 159 -31.76 -3.70 6.22
CA GLY A 159 -31.93 -2.91 7.45
C GLY A 159 -30.73 -2.80 8.41
N TRP A 160 -30.00 -1.70 8.31
CA TRP A 160 -29.07 -1.07 9.28
C TRP A 160 -28.74 -1.78 10.61
N GLY A 161 -27.45 -1.88 10.93
CA GLY A 161 -26.92 -2.21 12.26
C GLY A 161 -25.46 -1.81 12.45
#